data_AF-A0A6S6RRH1-F1
#
_entry.id   AF-A0A6S6RRH1-F1
#
_cell.length_a   1.000
_cell.length_b   1.000
_cell.length_c   1.000
_cell.angle_alpha   90.00
_cell.angle_beta   90.00
_cell.angle_gamma   90.00
#
_symmetry.space_group_name_H-M   'P 1'
#
loop_
_entity.id
_entity.type
_entity.pdbx_description
1 polymer ?
#
loop_
_entity_poly.entity_id
_entity_poly.type
_entity_poly.pdbx_seq_one_letter_code
_entity_poly.pdbx_strand_id
1 'polypeptide(L)'
;MDINNITCYLSRAKTGGIKRGLGLAEDTADSAISCQQIGPIIIDDKIKLNNKKGQVVFQKRTSLIFKKLQVVRFYDKQRNTLI
;
A
#
# COMPACT_ATOMS: atom_id res chain seq x y z
N MET A 1 -8.19 -1.58 1.69
CA MET A 1 -7.69 -0.41 0.92
C MET A 1 -8.85 0.53 0.65
N ASP A 2 -9.78 0.64 1.59
CA ASP A 2 -11.16 0.73 1.14
C ASP A 2 -11.61 2.17 1.11
N ILE A 3 -11.82 2.61 -0.12
CA ILE A 3 -12.57 3.78 -0.55
C ILE A 3 -13.41 3.26 -1.68
N ASN A 4 -14.71 3.49 -1.62
CA ASN A 4 -15.61 3.03 -2.65
C ASN A 4 -15.15 3.58 -4.01
N ASN A 5 -15.24 2.72 -5.03
CA ASN A 5 -14.92 3.05 -6.42
C ASN A 5 -13.44 3.40 -6.70
N ILE A 6 -12.51 2.97 -5.84
CA ILE A 6 -11.07 2.97 -6.14
C ILE A 6 -10.55 1.54 -6.05
N THR A 7 -9.84 1.11 -7.10
CA THR A 7 -9.10 -0.15 -7.10
C THR A 7 -7.63 0.14 -7.30
N CYS A 8 -6.77 -0.47 -6.49
CA CYS A 8 -5.33 -0.43 -6.70
C CYS A 8 -4.74 -1.84 -6.79
N TYR A 9 -3.72 -1.96 -7.62
CA TYR A 9 -2.96 -3.16 -7.83
C TYR A 9 -1.55 -2.91 -7.30
N LEU A 10 -1.14 -3.73 -6.34
CA LEU A 10 0.21 -3.69 -5.76
C LEU A 10 1.01 -4.86 -6.31
N SER A 11 2.01 -4.58 -7.14
CA SER A 11 3.04 -5.54 -7.50
C SER A 11 4.19 -5.44 -6.50
N ARG A 12 4.76 -6.59 -6.14
CA ARG A 12 5.90 -6.66 -5.22
C ARG A 12 6.79 -7.83 -5.57
N ALA A 13 8.08 -7.69 -5.32
CA ALA A 13 8.98 -8.82 -5.32
C ALA A 13 8.54 -9.84 -4.26
N LYS A 14 8.51 -11.12 -4.67
CA LYS A 14 8.28 -12.26 -3.77
C LYS A 14 9.35 -13.30 -4.07
N THR A 15 10.31 -13.44 -3.17
CA THR A 15 11.38 -14.41 -3.27
C THR A 15 10.88 -15.74 -2.71
N GLY A 16 10.70 -16.75 -3.56
CA GLY A 16 10.24 -18.09 -3.15
C GLY A 16 10.74 -19.18 -4.10
N GLY A 17 11.52 -20.13 -3.57
CA GLY A 17 12.02 -21.27 -4.33
C GLY A 17 12.86 -22.23 -3.48
N ILE A 18 12.78 -23.53 -3.80
CA ILE A 18 13.36 -24.67 -3.05
C ILE A 18 14.89 -24.55 -2.88
N LYS A 19 15.58 -23.79 -3.75
CA LYS A 19 17.04 -23.61 -3.70
C LYS A 19 17.56 -22.54 -2.72
N ARG A 20 16.68 -21.82 -2.00
CA ARG A 20 17.07 -20.72 -1.08
C ARG A 20 16.52 -20.87 0.35
N GLY A 21 16.18 -22.10 0.76
CA GLY A 21 15.46 -22.44 1.99
C GLY A 21 16.21 -22.36 3.33
N LEU A 22 17.37 -21.70 3.41
CA LEU A 22 18.16 -21.57 4.65
C LEU A 22 17.95 -20.21 5.36
N GLY A 23 16.77 -19.58 5.19
CA GLY A 23 16.43 -18.34 5.91
C GLY A 23 17.02 -17.04 5.33
N LEU A 24 17.67 -17.10 4.17
CA LEU A 24 18.29 -15.95 3.48
C LEU A 24 17.41 -15.34 2.38
N ALA A 25 16.23 -15.91 2.12
CA ALA A 25 15.30 -15.37 1.13
C ALA A 25 14.59 -14.14 1.69
N GLU A 26 15.12 -12.96 1.37
CA GLU A 26 14.50 -11.68 1.63
C GLU A 26 13.75 -11.21 0.38
N ASP A 27 12.48 -10.81 0.52
CA ASP A 27 11.78 -10.08 -0.54
C ASP A 27 12.48 -8.71 -0.67
N THR A 28 12.94 -8.35 -1.88
CA THR A 28 13.56 -7.04 -2.12
C THR A 28 12.52 -5.92 -1.89
N ALA A 29 12.99 -4.68 -1.76
CA ALA A 29 12.11 -3.53 -1.58
C ALA A 29 11.40 -3.09 -2.87
N ASP A 30 11.58 -3.84 -3.98
CA ASP A 30 10.98 -3.53 -5.27
C ASP A 30 9.46 -3.74 -5.22
N SER A 31 8.73 -2.65 -5.42
CA SER A 31 7.28 -2.66 -5.47
C SER A 31 6.78 -1.54 -6.36
N ALA A 32 5.62 -1.76 -6.98
CA ALA A 32 4.91 -0.72 -7.72
C ALA A 32 3.42 -0.78 -7.39
N ILE A 33 2.78 0.38 -7.36
CA ILE A 33 1.36 0.52 -7.10
C ILE A 33 0.71 1.30 -8.25
N SER A 34 -0.43 0.82 -8.71
CA SER A 34 -1.26 1.50 -9.69
C SER A 34 -2.69 1.56 -9.15
N CYS A 35 -3.23 2.77 -9.01
CA CYS A 35 -4.60 3.01 -8.54
C CYS A 35 -5.45 3.54 -9.69
N GLN A 36 -6.68 3.05 -9.79
CA GLN A 36 -7.64 3.39 -10.83
C GLN A 36 -8.99 3.72 -10.19
N GLN A 37 -9.58 4.82 -10.63
CA GLN A 37 -10.95 5.18 -10.29
C GLN A 37 -11.90 4.39 -11.18
N ILE A 38 -12.79 3.60 -10.58
CA ILE A 38 -13.75 2.74 -11.29
C ILE A 38 -15.19 3.25 -11.20
N GLY A 39 -15.41 4.42 -10.58
CA GLY A 39 -16.72 5.06 -10.39
C GLY A 39 -16.60 6.34 -9.56
N PRO A 40 -17.72 6.97 -9.16
CA PRO A 40 -17.69 8.20 -8.35
C PRO A 40 -17.02 8.01 -6.99
N ILE A 41 -16.03 8.84 -6.66
CA ILE A 41 -15.34 8.78 -5.37
C ILE A 41 -16.04 9.73 -4.39
N ILE A 42 -16.45 9.20 -3.23
CA ILE A 42 -16.92 9.99 -2.11
C ILE A 42 -15.84 9.92 -1.02
N ILE A 43 -15.29 11.09 -0.66
CA ILE A 43 -14.33 11.20 0.42
C ILE A 43 -15.09 11.60 1.69
N ASP A 44 -15.29 10.63 2.58
CA ASP A 44 -15.95 10.85 3.87
C ASP A 44 -15.19 11.84 4.74
N ASP A 45 -15.92 12.58 5.58
CA ASP A 45 -15.33 13.59 6.46
C ASP A 45 -14.31 13.00 7.44
N LYS A 46 -14.48 11.74 7.83
CA LYS A 46 -13.51 10.99 8.65
C LYS A 46 -12.12 10.93 7.99
N ILE A 47 -12.06 10.83 6.66
CA ILE A 47 -10.79 10.80 5.91
C ILE A 47 -10.20 12.21 5.83
N LYS A 48 -11.06 13.22 5.59
CA LYS A 48 -10.65 14.63 5.56
C LYS A 48 -10.07 15.10 6.90
N LEU A 49 -10.63 14.63 8.02
CA LEU A 49 -10.18 14.91 9.39
C LEU A 49 -8.81 14.29 9.71
N ASN A 50 -8.46 13.17 9.09
CA ASN A 50 -7.22 12.42 9.34
C ASN A 50 -6.08 12.76 8.35
N ASN A 51 -6.21 13.86 7.61
CA ASN A 51 -5.34 14.22 6.48
C ASN A 51 -3.84 14.37 6.80
N LYS A 52 -3.47 14.62 8.06
CA LYS A 52 -2.05 14.84 8.44
C LYS A 52 -1.25 13.58 8.77
N LYS A 53 -1.90 12.47 9.14
CA LYS A 53 -1.19 11.28 9.65
C LYS A 53 -1.01 10.16 8.63
N GLY A 54 -1.69 10.25 7.49
CA GLY A 54 -1.78 9.13 6.55
C GLY A 54 -2.45 7.91 7.19
N GLN A 55 -2.84 6.95 6.37
CA GLN A 55 -3.45 5.70 6.81
C GLN A 55 -2.71 4.54 6.18
N VAL A 56 -2.19 3.63 7.00
CA VAL A 56 -1.61 2.38 6.50
C VAL A 56 -2.75 1.53 5.92
N VAL A 57 -2.74 1.30 4.61
CA VAL A 57 -3.78 0.53 3.89
C VAL A 57 -3.31 -0.87 3.50
N PHE A 58 -2.00 -1.12 3.53
CA PHE A 58 -1.39 -2.42 3.36
C PHE A 58 -0.09 -2.49 4.17
N GLN A 59 0.16 -3.63 4.81
CA GLN A 59 1.42 -3.90 5.48
C GLN A 59 1.76 -5.39 5.38
N LYS A 60 2.99 -5.69 4.97
CA LYS A 60 3.50 -7.07 4.87
C LYS A 60 4.96 -7.11 5.34
N ARG A 61 5.29 -8.10 6.15
CA ARG A 61 6.70 -8.41 6.48
C ARG A 61 7.35 -9.07 5.26
N THR A 62 8.50 -8.55 4.83
CA THR A 62 9.24 -8.97 3.64
C THR A 62 10.53 -9.73 3.98
N SER A 63 10.92 -9.78 5.26
CA SER A 63 12.08 -10.57 5.69
C SER A 63 11.97 -11.12 7.11
N LEU A 64 12.84 -12.07 7.43
CA LEU A 64 12.86 -12.75 8.71
C LEU A 64 13.27 -11.84 9.87
N ILE A 65 14.04 -10.77 9.59
CA ILE A 65 14.61 -9.91 10.63
C ILE A 65 13.82 -8.61 10.74
N PHE A 66 13.88 -7.70 9.75
CA PHE A 66 13.36 -6.34 9.95
C PHE A 66 12.62 -5.69 8.77
N LYS A 67 12.66 -6.25 7.55
CA LYS A 67 12.05 -5.55 6.41
C LYS A 67 10.54 -5.70 6.40
N LYS A 68 9.87 -4.57 6.17
CA LYS A 68 8.43 -4.46 5.99
C LYS A 68 8.14 -3.59 4.77
N LEU A 69 7.14 -4.00 4.00
CA LEU A 69 6.52 -3.20 2.96
C LEU A 69 5.22 -2.59 3.53
N GLN A 70 5.07 -1.28 3.40
CA GLN A 70 3.87 -0.56 3.82
C GLN A 70 3.38 0.33 2.67
N VAL A 71 2.07 0.35 2.46
CA VAL A 71 1.41 1.34 1.61
C VAL A 71 0.62 2.26 2.53
N VAL A 72 0.91 3.56 2.44
CA VAL A 72 0.28 4.60 3.26
C VAL A 72 -0.46 5.53 2.33
N ARG A 73 -1.76 5.69 2.59
CA ARG A 73 -2.63 6.60 1.87
C ARG A 73 -2.74 7.92 2.61
N PHE A 74 -2.65 9.03 1.90
CA PHE A 74 -2.90 10.37 2.42
C PHE A 74 -4.09 10.99 1.69
N TYR A 75 -4.68 11.99 2.33
CA TYR A 75 -5.67 12.86 1.70
C TYR A 75 -5.06 14.23 1.48
N ASP A 76 -4.94 14.63 0.22
CA ASP A 76 -4.52 15.97 -0.17
C ASP A 76 -5.75 16.89 -0.21
N LYS A 77 -5.86 17.75 0.80
CA LYS A 77 -6.96 18.71 0.93
C LYS A 77 -6.96 19.76 -0.17
N GLN A 78 -5.79 20.17 -0.69
CA GLN A 78 -5.73 21.23 -1.70
C GLN A 78 -6.30 20.77 -3.03
N ARG A 79 -6.05 19.50 -3.37
CA ARG A 79 -6.49 18.89 -4.63
C ARG A 79 -7.76 18.05 -4.49
N ASN A 80 -8.23 17.83 -3.27
CA ASN A 80 -9.34 16.92 -2.95
C ASN A 80 -9.10 15.50 -3.51
N THR A 81 -7.87 15.00 -3.36
CA THR A 81 -7.43 13.71 -3.90
C THR A 81 -6.85 12.80 -2.83
N LEU A 82 -6.83 11.49 -3.12
CA LEU A 82 -6.13 10.49 -2.33
C LEU A 82 -4.80 10.16 -3.00
N ILE A 83 -3.72 10.12 -2.23
CA ILE A 83 -2.36 9.79 -2.69
C ILE A 83 -1.78 8.65 -1.87
#